data_AF-A0A7C6X9U4-F1
#
_entry.id   AF-A0A7C6X9U4-F1
#
_cell.length_a   1.000
_cell.length_b   1.000
_cell.length_c   1.000
_cell.angle_alpha   90.00
_cell.angle_beta   90.00
_cell.angle_gamma   90.00
#
_symmetry.space_group_name_H-M   'P 1'
#
loop_
_entity.id
_entity.type
_entity.pdbx_description
1 polymer ?
#
loop_
_entity_poly.entity_id
_entity_poly.type
_entity_poly.pdbx_seq_one_letter_code
_entity_poly.pdbx_strand_id
1 'polypeptide(L)'
;MTTILLVLSFLGFLSIVAEDLTKIDKAKTTLFFGTLVWVLYFIAPPNGLTTPQLMHALNENLLEIATLWLFLMAAMTFVAYVSHKGVIDGIVNRVMPSHMTERRLMLVTGLFAFFFSSMADNITATLVCITVLVSLNLNTDKLLRYIVLVVFAVNSGGAALITGDVTTLMIFLADKVKIADLVLLSIPALCAVLFLSFILSRSLTGEVILPKREIDIAKGDQIIAGLFLATIIGTIGANVAFG
;
A
#
# COMPACT_ATOMS: atom_id res chain seq x y z
N MET A 1 20.67 -28.71 -15.07
CA MET A 1 20.64 -27.79 -13.92
C MET A 1 19.45 -26.84 -13.96
N THR A 2 19.20 -26.15 -15.08
CA THR A 2 18.07 -25.22 -15.25
C THR A 2 16.71 -25.78 -14.82
N THR A 3 16.36 -27.00 -15.21
CA THR A 3 15.09 -27.64 -14.80
C THR A 3 14.96 -27.80 -13.28
N ILE A 4 16.05 -28.15 -12.59
CA ILE A 4 16.05 -28.32 -11.13
C ILE A 4 15.79 -26.96 -10.45
N LEU A 5 16.45 -25.90 -10.94
CA LEU A 5 16.26 -24.55 -10.42
C LEU A 5 14.80 -24.10 -10.61
N LEU A 6 14.22 -24.32 -11.79
CA LEU A 6 12.82 -23.99 -12.07
C LEU A 6 11.85 -24.75 -11.17
N VAL A 7 12.10 -26.05 -10.94
CA VAL A 7 11.28 -26.86 -10.02
C VAL A 7 11.39 -26.33 -8.59
N LEU A 8 12.59 -25.97 -8.13
CA LEU A 8 12.79 -25.39 -6.79
C LEU A 8 12.13 -24.02 -6.65
N SER A 9 12.23 -23.16 -7.66
CA SER A 9 11.52 -21.87 -7.69
C SER A 9 10.01 -22.07 -7.64
N PHE A 10 9.47 -23.03 -8.41
CA PHE A 10 8.05 -23.35 -8.39
C PHE A 10 7.58 -23.90 -7.03
N LEU A 11 8.35 -24.79 -6.41
CA LEU A 11 8.10 -25.26 -5.04
C LEU A 11 8.16 -24.12 -4.02
N GLY A 12 9.07 -23.16 -4.21
CA GLY A 12 9.11 -21.93 -3.44
C GLY A 12 7.79 -21.16 -3.49
N PHE A 13 7.27 -20.89 -4.69
CA PHE A 13 5.96 -20.24 -4.86
C PHE A 13 4.82 -21.06 -4.25
N LEU A 14 4.79 -22.38 -4.46
CA LEU A 14 3.79 -23.25 -3.84
C LEU A 14 3.85 -23.19 -2.32
N SER A 15 5.05 -23.10 -1.72
CA SER A 15 5.21 -23.00 -0.27
C SER A 15 4.62 -21.71 0.31
N ILE A 16 4.66 -20.60 -0.45
CA ILE A 16 4.02 -19.34 -0.05
C ILE A 16 2.50 -19.51 0.00
N VAL A 17 1.92 -20.14 -1.03
CA VAL A 17 0.47 -20.39 -1.09
C VAL A 17 0.03 -21.39 -0.03
N ALA A 18 0.87 -22.38 0.29
CA ALA A 18 0.58 -23.39 1.30
C ALA A 18 0.80 -22.92 2.74
N GLU A 19 1.16 -21.66 2.98
CA GLU A 19 1.36 -21.10 4.34
C GLU A 19 0.14 -21.35 5.24
N ASP A 20 -1.07 -21.15 4.72
CA ASP A 20 -2.31 -21.32 5.49
C ASP A 20 -2.49 -22.77 6.00
N LEU A 21 -1.97 -23.74 5.24
CA LEU A 21 -2.00 -25.18 5.55
C LEU A 21 -0.82 -25.61 6.45
N THR A 22 0.39 -25.16 6.13
CA THR A 22 1.64 -25.60 6.77
C THR A 22 1.96 -24.83 8.05
N LYS A 23 1.41 -23.62 8.20
CA LYS A 23 1.75 -22.65 9.28
C LYS A 23 3.23 -22.28 9.36
N ILE A 24 4.01 -22.60 8.32
CA ILE A 24 5.40 -22.14 8.20
C ILE A 24 5.37 -20.77 7.54
N ASP A 25 5.98 -19.80 8.21
CA ASP A 25 6.10 -18.43 7.71
C ASP A 25 6.67 -18.37 6.28
N LYS A 26 5.95 -17.70 5.38
CA LYS A 26 6.32 -17.55 3.96
C LYS A 26 7.68 -16.92 3.74
N ALA A 27 8.14 -16.02 4.62
CA ALA A 27 9.47 -15.42 4.51
C ALA A 27 10.55 -16.48 4.73
N LYS A 28 10.35 -17.41 5.67
CA LYS A 28 11.31 -18.49 5.94
C LYS A 28 11.41 -19.44 4.75
N THR A 29 10.28 -19.86 4.19
CA THR A 29 10.28 -20.79 3.05
C THR A 29 10.84 -20.13 1.79
N THR A 30 10.45 -18.88 1.51
CA THR A 30 10.94 -18.13 0.36
C THR A 30 12.45 -17.89 0.44
N LEU A 31 12.96 -17.52 1.62
CA LEU A 31 14.39 -17.32 1.82
C LEU A 31 15.15 -18.64 1.69
N PHE A 32 14.62 -19.74 2.20
CA PHE A 32 15.24 -21.06 2.02
C PHE A 32 15.33 -21.47 0.55
N PHE A 33 14.22 -21.45 -0.20
CA PHE A 33 14.23 -21.83 -1.61
C PHE A 33 15.05 -20.84 -2.47
N GLY A 34 14.95 -19.54 -2.22
CA GLY A 34 15.72 -18.52 -2.94
C GLY A 34 17.23 -18.65 -2.72
N THR A 35 17.66 -18.84 -1.48
CA THR A 35 19.09 -19.08 -1.17
C THR A 35 19.57 -20.40 -1.75
N LEU A 36 18.78 -21.47 -1.67
CA LEU A 36 19.13 -22.77 -2.24
C LEU A 36 19.28 -22.70 -3.77
N VAL A 37 18.39 -21.98 -4.46
CA VAL A 37 18.49 -21.73 -5.91
C VAL A 37 19.79 -21.01 -6.24
N TRP A 38 20.14 -19.93 -5.52
CA TRP A 38 21.40 -19.22 -5.71
C TRP A 38 22.63 -20.11 -5.45
N VAL A 39 22.63 -20.89 -4.37
CA VAL A 39 23.73 -21.84 -4.06
C VAL A 39 23.94 -22.84 -5.19
N LEU A 40 22.86 -23.46 -5.69
CA LEU A 40 22.94 -24.40 -6.80
C LEU A 40 23.35 -23.72 -8.11
N TYR A 41 22.92 -22.47 -8.33
CA TYR A 41 23.34 -21.65 -9.47
C TYR A 41 24.86 -21.43 -9.47
N PHE A 42 25.46 -21.16 -8.30
CA PHE A 42 26.92 -21.01 -8.13
C PHE A 42 27.71 -22.31 -8.31
N ILE A 43 27.19 -23.42 -7.80
CA ILE A 43 27.86 -24.72 -7.88
C ILE A 43 27.87 -25.24 -9.33
N ALA A 44 26.80 -25.00 -10.07
CA ALA A 44 26.62 -25.52 -11.42
C ALA A 44 26.01 -24.46 -12.35
N PRO A 45 26.80 -23.45 -12.76
CA PRO A 45 26.30 -22.35 -13.58
C PRO A 45 25.78 -22.87 -14.93
N PRO A 46 24.55 -22.50 -15.33
CA PRO A 46 24.02 -22.86 -16.63
C PRO A 46 24.80 -22.16 -17.76
N ASN A 47 24.84 -22.80 -18.93
CA ASN A 47 25.38 -22.23 -20.17
C ASN A 47 26.86 -21.76 -20.09
N GLY A 48 27.65 -22.27 -19.14
CA GLY A 48 29.06 -21.92 -19.01
C GLY A 48 29.30 -20.49 -18.52
N LEU A 49 28.34 -19.88 -17.82
CA LEU A 49 28.52 -18.57 -17.19
C LEU A 49 29.73 -18.57 -16.26
N THR A 50 30.53 -17.52 -16.36
CA THR A 50 31.72 -17.33 -15.54
C THR A 50 31.37 -16.82 -14.14
N THR A 51 32.22 -17.08 -13.15
CA THR A 51 32.03 -16.58 -11.77
C THR A 51 31.79 -15.06 -11.69
N PRO A 52 32.51 -14.21 -12.44
CA PRO A 52 32.24 -12.76 -12.43
C PRO A 52 30.83 -12.38 -12.92
N GLN A 53 30.33 -13.06 -13.96
CA GLN A 53 28.97 -12.82 -14.48
C GLN A 53 27.91 -13.22 -13.46
N LEU A 54 28.13 -14.34 -12.75
CA LEU A 54 27.24 -14.81 -11.70
C LEU A 54 27.20 -13.85 -10.50
N MET A 55 28.37 -13.38 -10.07
CA MET A 55 28.50 -12.39 -8.99
C MET A 55 27.83 -11.07 -9.35
N HIS A 56 27.99 -10.60 -10.60
CA HIS A 56 27.30 -9.41 -11.07
C HIS A 56 25.78 -9.59 -11.01
N ALA A 57 25.24 -10.70 -11.52
CA ALA A 57 23.80 -10.98 -11.47
C ALA A 57 23.25 -11.08 -10.03
N LEU A 58 24.02 -11.69 -9.11
CA LEU A 58 23.64 -11.74 -7.69
C LEU A 58 23.61 -10.34 -7.08
N ASN A 59 24.63 -9.52 -7.34
CA ASN A 59 24.71 -8.16 -6.82
C ASN A 59 23.57 -7.28 -7.34
N GLU A 60 23.24 -7.37 -8.63
CA GLU A 60 22.07 -6.67 -9.20
C GLU A 60 20.78 -7.08 -8.49
N ASN A 61 20.55 -8.39 -8.31
CA ASN A 61 19.35 -8.88 -7.62
C ASN A 61 19.29 -8.46 -6.15
N LEU A 62 20.42 -8.51 -5.44
CA LEU A 62 20.50 -8.04 -4.05
C LEU A 62 20.29 -6.53 -3.95
N LEU A 63 20.82 -5.75 -4.89
CA LEU A 63 20.66 -4.30 -4.95
C LEU A 63 19.20 -3.91 -5.18
N GLU A 64 18.50 -4.61 -6.09
CA GLU A 64 17.07 -4.43 -6.35
C GLU A 64 16.24 -4.72 -5.08
N ILE A 65 16.48 -5.87 -4.44
CA ILE A 65 15.79 -6.24 -3.19
C ILE A 65 16.10 -5.24 -2.07
N ALA A 66 17.36 -4.82 -1.92
CA ALA A 66 17.77 -3.88 -0.88
C ALA A 66 17.15 -2.49 -1.10
N THR A 67 17.09 -2.02 -2.36
CA THR A 67 16.47 -0.73 -2.71
C THR A 67 14.98 -0.74 -2.38
N LEU A 68 14.26 -1.79 -2.80
CA LEU A 68 12.86 -2.00 -2.45
C LEU A 68 12.65 -2.03 -0.94
N TRP A 69 13.46 -2.81 -0.23
CA TRP A 69 13.35 -2.98 1.21
C TRP A 69 13.63 -1.69 1.98
N LEU A 70 14.68 -0.94 1.62
CA LEU A 70 15.00 0.35 2.25
C LEU A 70 13.90 1.39 2.03
N PHE A 71 13.38 1.47 0.79
CA PHE A 71 12.29 2.38 0.47
C PHE A 71 11.03 2.05 1.27
N LEU A 72 10.61 0.78 1.25
CA LEU A 72 9.41 0.33 1.95
C LEU A 72 9.57 0.45 3.46
N MET A 73 10.71 0.07 4.03
CA MET A 73 10.94 0.20 5.48
C MET A 73 10.81 1.66 5.92
N ALA A 74 11.44 2.60 5.21
CA ALA A 74 11.35 4.02 5.54
C ALA A 74 9.91 4.55 5.40
N ALA A 75 9.23 4.26 4.29
CA ALA A 75 7.87 4.72 4.03
C ALA A 75 6.85 4.12 5.03
N MET A 76 6.89 2.80 5.22
CA MET A 76 5.97 2.07 6.09
C MET A 76 6.14 2.42 7.56
N THR A 77 7.37 2.60 8.02
CA THR A 77 7.64 3.00 9.41
C THR A 77 7.05 4.38 9.69
N PHE A 78 7.15 5.31 8.74
CA PHE A 78 6.52 6.61 8.87
C PHE A 78 4.99 6.50 8.93
N VAL A 79 4.37 5.75 8.01
CA VAL A 79 2.92 5.56 7.96
C VAL A 79 2.41 4.97 9.27
N ALA A 80 3.09 3.92 9.77
CA ALA A 80 2.79 3.30 11.05
C ALA A 80 2.92 4.30 12.20
N TYR A 81 3.94 5.15 12.19
CA TYR A 81 4.14 6.20 13.21
C TYR A 81 3.00 7.23 13.21
N VAL A 82 2.66 7.80 12.05
CA VAL A 82 1.58 8.79 11.92
C VAL A 82 0.23 8.20 12.31
N SER A 83 -0.01 6.94 11.95
CA SER A 83 -1.20 6.19 12.37
C SER A 83 -1.24 5.99 13.89
N HIS A 84 -0.14 5.56 14.49
CA HIS A 84 -0.06 5.34 15.94
C HIS A 84 -0.21 6.64 16.74
N LYS A 85 0.24 7.77 16.19
CA LYS A 85 0.11 9.10 16.84
C LYS A 85 -1.27 9.72 16.70
N GLY A 86 -2.23 9.04 16.05
CA GLY A 86 -3.59 9.56 15.87
C GLY A 86 -3.64 10.82 15.00
N VAL A 87 -2.58 11.13 14.24
CA VAL A 87 -2.52 12.29 13.35
C VAL A 87 -3.60 12.17 12.28
N ILE A 88 -3.77 10.95 11.76
CA ILE A 88 -4.80 10.64 10.76
C ILE A 88 -6.19 10.78 11.38
N ASP A 89 -6.43 10.22 12.56
CA ASP A 89 -7.69 10.38 13.28
C ASP A 89 -8.01 11.86 13.51
N GLY A 90 -7.01 12.66 13.87
CA GLY A 90 -7.12 14.11 14.04
C GLY A 90 -7.47 14.85 12.75
N ILE A 91 -6.85 14.50 11.63
CA ILE A 91 -7.18 15.07 10.31
C ILE A 91 -8.62 14.72 9.94
N VAL A 92 -9.00 13.44 10.06
CA VAL A 92 -10.35 12.95 9.73
C VAL A 92 -11.39 13.69 10.57
N ASN A 93 -11.18 13.77 11.87
CA ASN A 93 -12.08 14.44 12.81
C ASN A 93 -12.15 15.96 12.60
N ARG A 94 -11.06 16.59 12.12
CA ARG A 94 -11.05 18.03 11.80
C ARG A 94 -11.73 18.36 10.48
N VAL A 95 -11.58 17.51 9.47
CA VAL A 95 -12.14 17.71 8.12
C VAL A 95 -13.61 17.28 8.06
N MET A 96 -14.01 16.27 8.84
CA MET A 96 -15.38 15.79 8.84
C MET A 96 -16.36 16.76 9.54
N PRO A 97 -17.46 17.18 8.87
CA PRO A 97 -18.52 17.95 9.52
C PRO A 97 -19.25 17.13 10.59
N SER A 98 -19.76 17.82 11.62
CA SER A 98 -20.45 17.20 12.77
C SER A 98 -21.78 16.54 12.41
N HIS A 99 -22.43 16.99 11.34
CA HIS A 99 -23.64 16.40 10.78
C HIS A 99 -23.48 16.21 9.28
N MET A 100 -23.76 15.00 8.81
CA MET A 100 -23.81 14.72 7.37
C MET A 100 -24.77 13.59 7.05
N THR A 101 -25.30 13.61 5.83
CA THR A 101 -26.07 12.48 5.30
C THR A 101 -25.16 11.26 5.11
N GLU A 102 -25.70 10.06 5.27
CA GLU A 102 -24.97 8.82 5.01
C GLU A 102 -24.38 8.77 3.59
N ARG A 103 -25.07 9.38 2.61
CA ARG A 103 -24.58 9.53 1.23
C ARG A 103 -23.32 10.38 1.15
N ARG A 104 -23.30 11.51 1.86
CA ARG A 104 -22.13 12.38 1.91
C ARG A 104 -21.00 11.70 2.66
N LEU A 105 -21.30 10.98 3.74
CA LEU A 105 -20.31 10.15 4.44
C LEU A 105 -19.69 9.12 3.48
N MET A 106 -20.50 8.43 2.68
CA MET A 106 -20.02 7.43 1.72
C MET A 106 -19.00 8.03 0.73
N LEU A 107 -19.31 9.21 0.20
CA LEU A 107 -18.41 9.91 -0.73
C LEU A 107 -17.12 10.37 -0.04
N VAL A 108 -17.24 10.99 1.14
CA VAL A 108 -16.08 11.49 1.90
C VAL A 108 -15.18 10.34 2.33
N THR A 109 -15.74 9.22 2.81
CA THR A 109 -14.99 8.02 3.17
C THR A 109 -14.25 7.43 1.97
N GLY A 110 -14.90 7.32 0.81
CA GLY A 110 -14.25 6.80 -0.40
C GLY A 110 -13.10 7.69 -0.87
N LEU A 111 -13.30 9.01 -0.92
CA LEU A 111 -12.23 9.96 -1.27
C LEU A 111 -11.09 9.93 -0.26
N PHE A 112 -11.42 9.96 1.03
CA PHE A 112 -10.42 9.91 2.08
C PHE A 112 -9.59 8.62 1.99
N ALA A 113 -10.23 7.46 1.85
CA ALA A 113 -9.56 6.16 1.72
C ALA A 113 -8.65 6.10 0.49
N PHE A 114 -9.09 6.63 -0.66
CA PHE A 114 -8.30 6.70 -1.89
C PHE A 114 -7.03 7.54 -1.71
N PHE A 115 -7.16 8.79 -1.24
CA PHE A 115 -6.00 9.65 -1.05
C PHE A 115 -5.10 9.17 0.07
N PHE A 116 -5.68 8.65 1.15
CA PHE A 116 -4.90 8.15 2.28
C PHE A 116 -4.06 6.94 1.87
N SER A 117 -4.60 6.02 1.08
CA SER A 117 -3.87 4.86 0.58
C SER A 117 -2.79 5.18 -0.46
N SER A 118 -2.80 6.38 -1.07
CA SER A 118 -1.68 6.80 -1.91
C SER A 118 -0.39 7.02 -1.10
N MET A 119 -0.54 7.27 0.20
CA MET A 119 0.54 7.56 1.13
C MET A 119 0.80 6.43 2.14
N ALA A 120 -0.17 5.54 2.34
CA ALA A 120 -0.17 4.48 3.35
C ALA A 120 -0.40 3.12 2.70
N ASP A 121 0.08 2.05 3.32
CA ASP A 121 -0.21 0.71 2.82
C ASP A 121 -1.68 0.34 2.90
N ASN A 122 -2.07 -0.58 2.03
CA ASN A 122 -3.47 -0.99 1.88
C ASN A 122 -4.08 -1.56 3.18
N ILE A 123 -3.32 -2.29 4.00
CA ILE A 123 -3.85 -2.89 5.23
C ILE A 123 -4.06 -1.81 6.29
N THR A 124 -3.06 -0.97 6.54
CA THR A 124 -3.14 0.15 7.48
C THR A 124 -4.23 1.14 7.07
N ALA A 125 -4.28 1.53 5.80
CA ALA A 125 -5.31 2.44 5.29
C ALA A 125 -6.73 1.89 5.49
N THR A 126 -6.92 0.60 5.22
CA THR A 126 -8.19 -0.08 5.46
C THR A 126 -8.54 -0.10 6.94
N LEU A 127 -7.61 -0.53 7.81
CA LEU A 127 -7.86 -0.64 9.26
C LEU A 127 -8.21 0.69 9.91
N VAL A 128 -7.50 1.78 9.56
CA VAL A 128 -7.80 3.12 10.06
C VAL A 128 -9.21 3.55 9.64
N CYS A 129 -9.54 3.42 8.35
CA CYS A 129 -10.87 3.77 7.85
C CYS A 129 -11.98 2.94 8.53
N ILE A 130 -11.78 1.64 8.71
CA ILE A 130 -12.73 0.76 9.40
C ILE A 130 -12.88 1.15 10.87
N THR A 131 -11.78 1.47 11.57
CA THR A 131 -11.80 1.88 12.98
C THR A 131 -12.66 3.12 13.18
N VAL A 132 -12.50 4.12 12.30
CA VAL A 132 -13.35 5.32 12.30
C VAL A 132 -14.80 4.96 12.05
N LEU A 133 -15.11 4.12 11.05
CA LEU A 133 -16.48 3.74 10.70
C LEU A 133 -17.19 2.94 11.80
N VAL A 134 -16.49 2.02 12.46
CA VAL A 134 -17.02 1.22 13.58
C VAL A 134 -17.39 2.12 14.75
N SER A 135 -16.65 3.21 14.97
CA SER A 135 -16.96 4.17 16.04
C SER A 135 -18.30 4.91 15.85
N LEU A 136 -18.89 4.86 14.65
CA LEU A 136 -20.16 5.52 14.31
C LEU A 136 -21.40 4.70 14.64
N ASN A 137 -21.25 3.46 15.15
CA ASN A 137 -22.35 2.57 15.53
C ASN A 137 -23.45 2.43 14.45
N LEU A 138 -23.03 2.31 13.18
CA LEU A 138 -23.95 2.07 12.06
C LEU A 138 -24.50 0.64 12.10
N ASN A 139 -25.71 0.45 11.56
CA ASN A 139 -26.25 -0.89 11.33
C ASN A 139 -25.29 -1.72 10.46
N THR A 140 -25.19 -3.02 10.74
CA THR A 140 -24.24 -3.95 10.09
C THR A 140 -24.30 -3.90 8.57
N ASP A 141 -25.50 -3.89 7.99
CA ASP A 141 -25.68 -3.84 6.52
C ASP A 141 -25.14 -2.55 5.91
N LYS A 142 -25.27 -1.43 6.62
CA LYS A 142 -24.73 -0.13 6.18
C LYS A 142 -23.22 -0.13 6.33
N LEU A 143 -22.71 -0.57 7.49
CA LEU A 143 -21.27 -0.65 7.77
C LEU A 143 -20.55 -1.50 6.71
N LEU A 144 -21.10 -2.65 6.33
CA LEU A 144 -20.54 -3.51 5.28
C LEU A 144 -20.38 -2.77 3.95
N ARG A 145 -21.34 -1.92 3.56
CA ARG A 145 -21.23 -1.11 2.33
C ARG A 145 -20.07 -0.12 2.41
N TYR A 146 -19.87 0.53 3.56
CA TYR A 146 -18.71 1.40 3.77
C TYR A 146 -17.40 0.61 3.69
N ILE A 147 -17.34 -0.57 4.32
CA ILE A 147 -16.15 -1.42 4.30
C ILE A 147 -15.80 -1.85 2.87
N VAL A 148 -16.78 -2.29 2.08
CA VAL A 148 -16.58 -2.65 0.66
C VAL A 148 -16.01 -1.47 -0.12
N LEU A 149 -16.58 -0.27 0.05
CA LEU A 149 -16.06 0.93 -0.60
C LEU A 149 -14.64 1.26 -0.14
N VAL A 150 -14.35 1.16 1.16
CA VAL A 150 -13.01 1.42 1.72
C VAL A 150 -11.99 0.49 1.09
N VAL A 151 -12.22 -0.83 1.11
CA VAL A 151 -11.27 -1.80 0.53
C VAL A 151 -11.04 -1.52 -0.95
N PHE A 152 -12.09 -1.20 -1.70
CA PHE A 152 -11.97 -0.85 -3.12
C PHE A 152 -11.20 0.47 -3.33
N ALA A 153 -11.52 1.50 -2.56
CA ALA A 153 -10.91 2.83 -2.65
C ALA A 153 -9.44 2.81 -2.26
N VAL A 154 -9.10 2.09 -1.20
CA VAL A 154 -7.72 1.88 -0.74
C VAL A 154 -6.89 1.23 -1.84
N ASN A 155 -7.29 0.07 -2.37
CA ASN A 155 -6.55 -0.58 -3.46
C ASN A 155 -6.43 0.30 -4.72
N SER A 156 -7.48 1.07 -5.03
CA SER A 156 -7.45 2.02 -6.15
C SER A 156 -6.47 3.17 -5.91
N GLY A 157 -6.37 3.65 -4.66
CA GLY A 157 -5.48 4.73 -4.25
C GLY A 157 -4.02 4.31 -4.14
N GLY A 158 -3.74 3.11 -3.63
CA GLY A 158 -2.39 2.54 -3.55
C GLY A 158 -1.73 2.33 -4.92
N ALA A 159 -2.53 2.08 -5.96
CA ALA A 159 -2.05 1.97 -7.34
C ALA A 159 -1.68 3.33 -7.98
N ALA A 160 -2.12 4.46 -7.40
CA ALA A 160 -1.95 5.79 -7.98
C ALA A 160 -0.56 6.39 -7.72
N LEU A 161 0.12 6.00 -6.64
CA LEU A 161 1.45 6.50 -6.26
C LEU A 161 2.40 5.34 -5.96
N ILE A 162 3.70 5.56 -6.21
CA ILE A 162 4.78 4.58 -5.96
C ILE A 162 4.90 4.20 -4.48
N THR A 163 4.49 5.10 -3.58
CA THR A 163 4.56 4.91 -2.13
C THR A 163 3.46 4.00 -1.56
N GLY A 164 2.34 3.83 -2.29
CA GLY A 164 1.15 3.17 -1.76
C GLY A 164 1.16 1.64 -1.89
N ASP A 165 1.72 1.10 -2.98
CA ASP A 165 1.75 -0.34 -3.24
C ASP A 165 3.11 -0.83 -3.76
N VAL A 166 3.57 -1.95 -3.20
CA VAL A 166 4.83 -2.62 -3.54
C VAL A 166 4.85 -3.02 -5.02
N THR A 167 3.70 -3.43 -5.56
CA THR A 167 3.64 -3.86 -6.97
C THR A 167 3.86 -2.69 -7.91
N THR A 168 3.28 -1.52 -7.62
CA THR A 168 3.50 -0.27 -8.36
C THR A 168 4.96 0.16 -8.32
N LEU A 169 5.57 0.10 -7.13
CA LEU A 169 7.00 0.39 -6.96
C LEU A 169 7.88 -0.56 -7.77
N MET A 170 7.57 -1.86 -7.79
CA MET A 170 8.33 -2.84 -8.56
C MET A 170 8.28 -2.56 -10.07
N ILE A 171 7.10 -2.22 -10.60
CA ILE A 171 6.93 -1.89 -12.02
C ILE A 171 7.67 -0.58 -12.38
N PHE A 172 7.68 0.39 -11.46
CA PHE A 172 8.44 1.63 -11.60
C PHE A 172 9.96 1.40 -11.60
N LEU A 173 10.49 0.64 -10.64
CA LEU A 173 11.93 0.31 -10.58
C LEU A 173 12.38 -0.54 -11.77
N ALA A 174 11.47 -1.27 -12.41
CA ALA A 174 11.75 -2.02 -13.64
C ALA A 174 11.67 -1.17 -14.92
N ASP A 175 11.63 0.17 -14.79
CA ASP A 175 11.53 1.16 -15.88
C ASP A 175 10.36 0.91 -16.85
N LYS A 176 9.26 0.30 -16.35
CA LYS A 176 8.07 0.00 -17.19
C LYS A 176 7.04 1.12 -17.21
N VAL A 177 7.04 1.97 -16.19
CA VAL A 177 6.12 3.08 -16.04
C VAL A 177 6.85 4.27 -15.44
N LYS A 178 6.46 5.49 -15.83
CA LYS A 178 6.91 6.73 -15.22
C LYS A 178 5.92 7.20 -14.16
N ILE A 179 6.35 8.11 -13.28
CA ILE A 179 5.46 8.75 -12.29
C ILE A 179 4.26 9.42 -12.98
N ALA A 180 4.48 10.05 -14.14
CA ALA A 180 3.42 10.68 -14.92
C ALA A 180 2.33 9.68 -15.36
N ASP A 181 2.70 8.45 -15.71
CA ASP A 181 1.75 7.40 -16.11
C ASP A 181 0.87 6.97 -14.94
N LEU A 182 1.45 6.89 -13.73
CA LEU A 182 0.74 6.56 -12.50
C LEU A 182 -0.23 7.67 -12.08
N VAL A 183 0.20 8.93 -12.20
CA VAL A 183 -0.68 10.10 -11.99
C VAL A 183 -1.82 10.10 -13.00
N LEU A 184 -1.57 9.76 -14.27
CA LEU A 184 -2.62 9.63 -15.28
C LEU A 184 -3.60 8.49 -14.94
N LEU A 185 -3.10 7.35 -14.43
CA LEU A 185 -3.90 6.21 -13.98
C LEU A 185 -4.76 6.51 -12.75
N SER A 186 -4.34 7.47 -11.91
CA SER A 186 -5.11 7.88 -10.72
C SER A 186 -6.49 8.43 -11.08
N ILE A 187 -6.66 9.03 -12.26
CA ILE A 187 -7.92 9.62 -12.71
C ILE A 187 -8.99 8.54 -12.95
N PRO A 188 -8.80 7.53 -13.82
CA PRO A 188 -9.77 6.46 -13.99
C PRO A 188 -9.99 5.64 -12.70
N ALA A 189 -8.96 5.47 -11.87
CA ALA A 189 -9.10 4.81 -10.56
C ALA A 189 -10.04 5.60 -9.63
N LEU A 190 -9.84 6.92 -9.52
CA LEU A 190 -10.71 7.80 -8.76
C LEU A 190 -12.15 7.80 -9.32
N CYS A 191 -12.32 7.82 -10.64
CA CYS A 191 -13.63 7.71 -11.27
C CYS A 191 -14.33 6.38 -10.90
N ALA A 192 -13.61 5.26 -10.85
CA ALA A 192 -14.17 3.98 -10.42
C ALA A 192 -14.63 4.01 -8.95
N VAL A 193 -13.84 4.64 -8.07
CA VAL A 193 -14.22 4.83 -6.66
C VAL A 193 -15.45 5.71 -6.52
N LEU A 194 -15.52 6.82 -7.25
CA LEU A 194 -16.68 7.71 -7.26
C LEU A 194 -17.93 7.00 -7.79
N PHE A 195 -17.77 6.18 -8.84
CA PHE A 195 -18.85 5.39 -9.39
C PHE A 195 -19.38 4.35 -8.41
N LEU A 196 -18.49 3.59 -7.75
CA LEU A 196 -18.88 2.62 -6.73
C LEU A 196 -19.54 3.31 -5.52
N SER A 197 -18.97 4.43 -5.07
CA SER A 197 -19.54 5.24 -3.99
C SER A 197 -20.94 5.72 -4.35
N PHE A 198 -21.15 6.18 -5.58
CA PHE A 198 -22.48 6.58 -6.06
C PHE A 198 -23.47 5.41 -6.00
N ILE A 199 -23.12 4.23 -6.53
CA ILE A 199 -23.99 3.04 -6.52
C ILE A 199 -24.38 2.66 -5.09
N LEU A 200 -23.39 2.55 -4.19
CA LEU A 200 -23.61 2.12 -2.81
C LEU A 200 -24.39 3.17 -2.00
N SER A 201 -24.25 4.46 -2.32
CA SER A 201 -24.94 5.55 -1.63
C SER A 201 -26.45 5.62 -1.91
N ARG A 202 -26.95 5.08 -3.03
CA ARG A 202 -28.37 5.22 -3.42
C ARG A 202 -29.35 4.70 -2.37
N SER A 203 -28.95 3.65 -1.67
CA SER A 203 -29.75 2.95 -0.67
C SER A 203 -29.59 3.51 0.76
N LEU A 204 -28.78 4.57 0.92
CA LEU A 204 -28.57 5.27 2.16
C LEU A 204 -29.46 6.52 2.20
N THR A 205 -30.23 6.68 3.26
CA THR A 205 -31.16 7.80 3.46
C THR A 205 -31.07 8.43 4.84
N GLY A 206 -30.22 7.89 5.73
CA GLY A 206 -30.07 8.38 7.09
C GLY A 206 -29.12 9.57 7.21
N GLU A 207 -29.01 10.07 8.44
CA GLU A 207 -28.01 11.03 8.86
C GLU A 207 -27.09 10.42 9.90
N VAL A 208 -25.84 10.85 9.91
CA VAL A 208 -24.83 10.43 10.86
C VAL A 208 -24.35 11.65 11.62
N ILE A 209 -24.32 11.52 12.94
CA ILE A 209 -23.74 12.51 13.84
C ILE A 209 -22.34 12.06 14.16
N LEU A 210 -21.36 12.89 13.83
CA LEU A 210 -19.95 12.65 14.08
C LEU A 210 -19.57 13.41 15.35
N PRO A 211 -19.41 12.72 16.50
CA PRO A 211 -18.97 13.38 17.71
C PRO A 211 -17.56 13.90 17.48
N LYS A 212 -17.39 15.22 17.48
CA LYS A 212 -16.06 15.83 17.42
C LYS A 212 -15.30 15.46 18.69
N ARG A 213 -14.16 14.78 18.52
CA ARG A 213 -13.18 14.64 19.61
C ARG A 213 -12.16 15.76 19.55
N GLU A 214 -11.62 16.16 20.68
CA GLU A 214 -10.35 16.88 20.67
C GLU A 214 -9.24 15.84 20.64
N ILE A 215 -8.58 15.72 19.50
CA ILE A 215 -7.38 14.89 19.37
C ILE A 215 -6.21 15.83 19.51
N ASP A 216 -5.61 15.85 20.70
CA ASP A 216 -4.41 16.64 20.95
C ASP A 216 -3.21 15.94 20.33
N ILE A 217 -2.74 16.48 19.20
CA ILE A 217 -1.55 15.98 18.52
C ILE A 217 -0.39 16.87 18.94
N ALA A 218 0.64 16.26 19.53
CA ALA A 218 1.84 16.98 19.92
C ALA A 218 2.44 17.73 18.70
N LYS A 219 2.90 18.96 18.92
CA LYS A 219 3.51 19.78 17.86
C LYS A 219 4.66 19.06 17.13
N GLY A 220 5.44 18.24 17.85
CA GLY A 220 6.50 17.42 17.26
C GLY A 220 5.97 16.43 16.22
N ASP A 221 4.88 15.73 16.53
CA ASP A 221 4.27 14.74 15.63
C ASP A 221 3.70 15.41 14.36
N GLN A 222 3.17 16.63 14.49
CA GLN A 222 2.72 17.45 13.35
C GLN A 222 3.88 17.87 12.44
N ILE A 223 5.01 18.28 13.01
CA ILE A 223 6.21 18.66 12.27
C ILE A 223 6.77 17.46 11.49
N ILE A 224 6.84 16.29 12.14
CA ILE A 224 7.32 15.05 11.50
C ILE A 224 6.40 14.68 10.32
N ALA A 225 5.08 14.73 10.52
CA ALA A 225 4.12 14.46 9.46
C ALA A 225 4.26 15.44 8.28
N GLY A 226 4.41 16.74 8.57
CA GLY A 226 4.60 17.78 7.56
C GLY A 226 5.90 17.64 6.76
N LEU A 227 7.02 17.37 7.43
CA LEU A 227 8.33 17.18 6.79
C LEU A 227 8.33 16.00 5.81
N PHE A 228 7.70 14.89 6.21
CA PHE A 228 7.64 13.72 5.35
C PHE A 228 6.71 13.90 4.16
N LEU A 229 5.52 14.51 4.36
CA LEU A 229 4.65 14.88 3.25
C LEU A 229 5.37 15.80 2.25
N ALA A 230 6.13 16.77 2.76
CA ALA A 230 6.95 17.66 1.93
C ALA A 230 8.05 16.89 1.19
N THR A 231 8.62 15.85 1.80
CA THR A 231 9.60 14.97 1.15
C THR A 231 8.96 14.17 0.02
N ILE A 232 7.81 13.53 0.23
CA ILE A 232 7.09 12.81 -0.83
C ILE A 232 6.73 13.75 -1.99
N ILE A 233 6.07 14.86 -1.69
CA ILE A 233 5.64 15.83 -2.71
C ILE A 233 6.86 16.41 -3.44
N GLY A 234 7.93 16.71 -2.70
CA GLY A 234 9.19 17.21 -3.25
C GLY A 234 9.86 16.19 -4.18
N THR A 235 9.94 14.93 -3.78
CA THR A 235 10.51 13.86 -4.59
C THR A 235 9.70 13.62 -5.86
N ILE A 236 8.36 13.52 -5.73
CA ILE A 236 7.46 13.36 -6.88
C ILE A 236 7.57 14.56 -7.82
N GLY A 237 7.50 15.78 -7.28
CA GLY A 237 7.56 17.01 -8.07
C GLY A 237 8.90 17.20 -8.77
N ALA A 238 10.02 16.93 -8.09
CA ALA A 238 11.35 16.99 -8.68
C ALA A 238 11.54 15.93 -9.76
N ASN A 239 11.06 14.71 -9.53
CA ASN A 239 11.12 13.65 -10.54
C ASN A 239 10.32 14.00 -11.80
N VAL A 240 9.11 14.58 -11.64
CA VAL A 240 8.30 15.04 -12.79
C VAL A 240 8.94 16.23 -13.52
N ALA A 241 9.61 17.13 -12.79
CA ALA A 241 10.19 18.34 -13.39
C ALA A 241 11.55 18.09 -14.08
N PHE A 242 12.35 17.14 -13.59
CA PHE A 242 13.74 16.95 -14.01
C PHE A 242 14.07 15.52 -14.51
N GLY A 243 13.15 14.57 -14.43
CA GLY A 243 13.27 13.18 -14.90
C GLY A 243 12.45 12.89 -16.15
#